data_AF-A0A0M7AXM9-F1
#
_entry.id   AF-A0A0M7AXM9-F1
#
_cell.length_a   1.000
_cell.length_b   1.000
_cell.length_c   1.000
_cell.angle_alpha   90.00
_cell.angle_beta   90.00
_cell.angle_gamma   90.00
#
_symmetry.space_group_name_H-M   'P 1'
#
loop_
_entity.id
_entity.type
_entity.pdbx_description
1 polymer ?
#
loop_
_entity_poly.entity_id
_entity_poly.type
_entity_poly.pdbx_seq_one_letter_code
_entity_poly.pdbx_strand_id
1 'polypeptide(L)'
;MRLSKFTNKLLSALSCDQLSSLIRRRFLASVSAVFVFFQFGFGYADEQQFVTIGTAGVTGVYYPSGIAACKIVNESRAEHGVRCSVESSLGSISNIKQIKSGELDFGFAQSDWQHHAFLGTSVFDDAGAFEDLRTVFSLHAEVATIVVRAGSAFRSFEDLKGAKISTGSKGSGSAASWNALVGQLAWTDADRENFTNRSSSELAEALCGDQIDAYFALIGHPAALIEETQDLCDIRLIGIESDDVNAFVEEEPYYMAATIPAGLYRLAEPVGSFGVVATVVTSVEMPDEIVATLVAAVHDNFENFSTLHPALNRLTREDMVAFEAAAPLHPGALKYFQSQGLLPAD
;
A
#
# COMPACT_ATOMS: atom_id res chain seq x y z
N MET A 1 11.81 -63.90 55.56
CA MET A 1 11.83 -65.34 55.93
C MET A 1 11.46 -66.12 54.68
N ARG A 2 12.44 -66.61 53.92
CA ARG A 2 12.81 -68.05 53.80
C ARG A 2 11.60 -68.93 53.41
N LEU A 3 11.49 -69.38 52.15
CA LEU A 3 12.19 -70.49 51.46
C LEU A 3 11.39 -71.81 51.47
N SER A 4 10.97 -72.28 50.29
CA SER A 4 11.22 -73.62 49.69
C SER A 4 10.18 -73.86 48.56
N LYS A 5 10.52 -73.96 47.26
CA LYS A 5 11.27 -75.01 46.51
C LYS A 5 10.64 -76.39 46.71
N PHE A 6 10.06 -77.05 45.70
CA PHE A 6 10.67 -77.99 44.72
C PHE A 6 9.45 -78.71 44.06
N THR A 7 9.28 -79.04 42.78
CA THR A 7 10.03 -79.79 41.73
C THR A 7 9.23 -79.57 40.42
N ASN A 8 9.72 -79.02 39.30
CA ASN A 8 10.66 -79.49 38.27
C ASN A 8 10.29 -80.76 37.46
N LYS A 9 10.20 -80.57 36.13
CA LYS A 9 10.46 -81.49 34.99
C LYS A 9 9.56 -82.72 34.76
N LEU A 10 8.89 -82.73 33.59
CA LEU A 10 9.05 -83.77 32.55
C LEU A 10 8.20 -83.47 31.29
N LEU A 11 8.81 -83.69 30.11
CA LEU A 11 8.19 -83.97 28.79
C LEU A 11 7.60 -82.75 28.06
N SER A 12 8.24 -82.08 27.08
CA SER A 12 9.04 -82.56 25.94
C SER A 12 8.40 -83.72 25.18
N ALA A 13 7.44 -83.42 24.31
CA ALA A 13 7.22 -84.09 23.02
C ALA A 13 5.92 -83.57 22.40
N LEU A 14 6.02 -82.83 21.30
CA LEU A 14 5.36 -83.16 20.03
C LEU A 14 5.71 -82.07 19.00
N SER A 15 6.18 -82.56 17.87
CA SER A 15 6.90 -81.86 16.82
C SER A 15 6.00 -81.12 15.83
N CYS A 16 6.67 -80.23 15.09
CA CYS A 16 6.20 -79.30 14.06
C CYS A 16 5.53 -79.91 12.81
N ASP A 17 5.06 -81.16 12.85
CA ASP A 17 4.63 -81.92 11.65
C ASP A 17 3.19 -82.46 11.69
N GLN A 18 2.40 -82.12 12.72
CA GLN A 18 1.02 -82.63 12.84
C GLN A 18 -0.10 -81.59 12.70
N LEU A 19 0.19 -80.34 12.37
CA LEU A 19 -0.83 -79.31 12.09
C LEU A 19 -1.07 -79.05 10.59
N SER A 20 -0.31 -79.67 9.69
CA SER A 20 -0.28 -79.32 8.26
C SER A 20 -1.32 -80.03 7.38
N SER A 21 -2.19 -80.91 7.90
CA SER A 21 -3.04 -81.79 7.06
C SER A 21 -4.55 -81.74 7.30
N LEU A 22 -5.06 -80.95 8.25
CA LEU A 22 -6.49 -80.99 8.63
C LEU A 22 -7.31 -79.71 8.35
N ILE A 23 -6.71 -78.67 7.77
CA ILE A 23 -7.43 -77.46 7.29
C ILE A 23 -7.38 -77.37 5.75
N ARG A 24 -7.05 -78.49 5.08
CA ARG A 24 -7.21 -78.67 3.63
C ARG A 24 -8.50 -79.45 3.35
N ARG A 25 -9.65 -78.77 3.42
CA ARG A 25 -10.84 -79.01 2.57
C ARG A 25 -12.05 -78.31 3.18
N ARG A 26 -12.71 -77.52 2.35
CA ARG A 26 -13.99 -76.81 2.57
C ARG A 26 -13.86 -75.40 3.14
N PHE A 27 -13.41 -74.47 2.29
CA PHE A 27 -14.06 -73.16 2.13
C PHE A 27 -13.69 -72.63 0.73
N LEU A 28 -14.35 -73.16 -0.29
CA LEU A 28 -14.53 -72.45 -1.56
C LEU A 28 -15.78 -71.60 -1.39
N ALA A 29 -15.59 -70.33 -1.04
CA ALA A 29 -16.60 -69.29 -1.16
C ALA A 29 -15.89 -68.02 -1.62
N SER A 30 -15.95 -67.81 -2.92
CA SER A 30 -15.94 -66.55 -3.66
C SER A 30 -15.55 -65.27 -2.88
N VAL A 31 -14.34 -64.77 -3.10
CA VAL A 31 -14.05 -63.34 -3.00
C VAL A 31 -13.20 -62.94 -4.20
N SER A 32 -13.87 -62.52 -5.28
CA SER A 32 -13.26 -61.67 -6.29
C SER A 32 -12.90 -60.36 -5.61
N ALA A 33 -11.64 -60.18 -5.25
CA ALA A 33 -11.13 -58.90 -4.78
C ALA A 33 -11.11 -57.92 -5.95
N VAL A 34 -12.17 -57.11 -6.05
CA VAL A 34 -12.15 -55.87 -6.83
C VAL A 34 -11.14 -54.96 -6.15
N PHE A 35 -9.95 -54.82 -6.74
CA PHE A 35 -9.03 -53.74 -6.44
C PHE A 35 -9.69 -52.43 -6.91
N VAL A 36 -10.50 -51.83 -6.03
CA VAL A 36 -10.90 -50.44 -6.19
C VAL A 36 -9.64 -49.62 -5.95
N PHE A 37 -8.99 -49.20 -7.04
CA PHE A 37 -8.05 -48.09 -7.00
C PHE A 37 -8.82 -46.87 -6.49
N PHE A 38 -8.75 -46.63 -5.18
CA PHE A 38 -9.08 -45.33 -4.63
C PHE A 38 -7.99 -44.39 -5.15
N GLN A 39 -8.24 -43.76 -6.30
CA GLN A 39 -7.55 -42.54 -6.64
C GLN A 39 -7.97 -41.53 -5.57
N PHE A 40 -7.14 -41.41 -4.53
CA PHE A 40 -7.04 -40.15 -3.81
C PHE A 40 -6.58 -39.13 -4.84
N GLY A 41 -7.56 -38.46 -5.46
CA GLY A 41 -7.31 -37.17 -6.06
C GLY A 41 -6.76 -36.31 -4.93
N PHE A 42 -5.45 -36.09 -4.94
CA PHE A 42 -4.89 -34.91 -4.29
C PHE A 42 -5.56 -33.73 -5.01
N GLY A 43 -6.66 -33.26 -4.46
CA GLY A 43 -7.10 -31.91 -4.75
C GLY A 43 -5.94 -31.03 -4.32
N TYR A 44 -5.27 -30.41 -5.28
CA TYR A 44 -4.52 -29.20 -5.01
C TYR A 44 -5.53 -28.26 -4.35
N ALA A 45 -5.45 -28.12 -3.03
CA ALA A 45 -6.02 -26.96 -2.39
C ALA A 45 -5.25 -25.80 -2.98
N ASP A 46 -5.92 -25.02 -3.82
CA ASP A 46 -5.38 -23.79 -4.37
C ASP A 46 -4.91 -22.96 -3.16
N GLU A 47 -3.59 -22.84 -2.99
CA GLU A 47 -3.00 -22.24 -1.80
C GLU A 47 -3.33 -20.75 -1.85
N GLN A 48 -4.36 -20.38 -1.09
CA GLN A 48 -4.84 -19.02 -1.03
C GLN A 48 -3.69 -18.07 -0.67
N GLN A 49 -3.27 -17.26 -1.62
CA GLN A 49 -2.26 -16.23 -1.41
C GLN A 49 -2.90 -15.02 -0.73
N PHE A 50 -2.31 -14.55 0.35
CA PHE A 50 -2.76 -13.34 1.05
C PHE A 50 -1.81 -12.21 0.71
N VAL A 51 -2.34 -11.08 0.26
CA VAL A 51 -1.56 -9.88 -0.03
C VAL A 51 -2.09 -8.70 0.76
N THR A 52 -1.16 -7.88 1.21
CA THR A 52 -1.42 -6.71 2.06
C THR A 52 -0.91 -5.44 1.40
N ILE A 53 -1.78 -4.44 1.29
CA ILE A 53 -1.45 -3.12 0.73
C ILE A 53 -1.37 -2.10 1.86
N GLY A 54 -0.17 -1.57 2.12
CA GLY A 54 0.01 -0.43 3.02
C GLY A 54 -0.54 0.86 2.41
N THR A 55 -1.30 1.61 3.19
CA THR A 55 -2.02 2.80 2.73
C THR A 55 -1.54 4.08 3.42
N ALA A 56 -2.41 4.78 4.13
CA ALA A 56 -2.10 5.96 4.95
C ALA A 56 -3.22 6.12 6.00
N GLY A 57 -3.30 7.30 6.63
CA GLY A 57 -4.41 7.63 7.52
C GLY A 57 -5.77 7.52 6.83
N VAL A 58 -6.79 7.11 7.58
CA VAL A 58 -8.12 6.75 7.07
C VAL A 58 -8.91 7.91 6.45
N THR A 59 -8.58 9.16 6.82
CA THR A 59 -9.16 10.39 6.22
C THR A 59 -8.40 10.87 4.98
N GLY A 60 -7.34 10.15 4.58
CA GLY A 60 -6.59 10.36 3.35
C GLY A 60 -7.18 9.59 2.16
N VAL A 61 -6.49 9.66 1.01
CA VAL A 61 -6.97 9.03 -0.23
C VAL A 61 -6.44 7.61 -0.45
N TYR A 62 -5.25 7.27 0.07
CA TYR A 62 -4.68 5.93 -0.08
C TYR A 62 -5.52 4.83 0.57
N TYR A 63 -6.08 5.09 1.75
CA TYR A 63 -6.89 4.11 2.47
C TYR A 63 -8.12 3.65 1.65
N PRO A 64 -9.01 4.56 1.21
CA PRO A 64 -10.14 4.15 0.36
C PRO A 64 -9.70 3.65 -1.02
N SER A 65 -8.60 4.14 -1.60
CA SER A 65 -8.08 3.65 -2.90
C SER A 65 -7.60 2.20 -2.80
N GLY A 66 -6.92 1.84 -1.71
CA GLY A 66 -6.54 0.46 -1.41
C GLY A 66 -7.75 -0.44 -1.18
N ILE A 67 -8.76 0.05 -0.46
CA ILE A 67 -10.02 -0.70 -0.26
C ILE A 67 -10.68 -0.97 -1.62
N ALA A 68 -10.73 0.03 -2.49
CA ALA A 68 -11.27 -0.12 -3.83
C ALA A 68 -10.51 -1.18 -4.63
N ALA A 69 -9.17 -1.13 -4.64
CA ALA A 69 -8.35 -2.13 -5.33
C ALA A 69 -8.54 -3.54 -4.76
N CYS A 70 -8.45 -3.70 -3.44
CA CYS A 70 -8.66 -4.99 -2.78
C CYS A 70 -10.08 -5.52 -2.96
N LYS A 71 -11.10 -4.66 -3.02
CA LYS A 71 -12.47 -5.07 -3.30
C LYS A 71 -12.56 -5.77 -4.66
N ILE A 72 -12.02 -5.16 -5.71
CA ILE A 72 -12.03 -5.73 -7.05
C ILE A 72 -11.24 -7.05 -7.11
N VAL A 73 -10.02 -7.08 -6.54
CA VAL A 73 -9.23 -8.33 -6.46
C VAL A 73 -9.99 -9.44 -5.74
N ASN A 74 -10.70 -9.12 -4.66
CA ASN A 74 -11.45 -10.11 -3.89
C ASN A 74 -12.72 -10.58 -4.61
N GLU A 75 -13.31 -9.78 -5.49
CA GLU A 75 -14.47 -10.16 -6.31
C GLU A 75 -14.11 -11.25 -7.33
N SER A 76 -12.90 -11.18 -7.94
CA SER A 76 -12.39 -12.18 -8.89
C SER A 76 -11.60 -13.32 -8.23
N ARG A 77 -11.51 -13.37 -6.90
CA ARG A 77 -10.63 -14.31 -6.15
C ARG A 77 -10.79 -15.78 -6.54
N ALA A 78 -11.97 -16.22 -6.95
CA ALA A 78 -12.19 -17.61 -7.36
C ALA A 78 -11.39 -18.01 -8.62
N GLU A 79 -10.89 -17.04 -9.38
CA GLU A 79 -10.17 -17.24 -10.64
C GLU A 79 -8.66 -17.33 -10.44
N HIS A 80 -8.12 -16.67 -9.41
CA HIS A 80 -6.68 -16.47 -9.21
C HIS A 80 -6.19 -16.79 -7.79
N GLY A 81 -7.07 -17.15 -6.84
CA GLY A 81 -6.69 -17.58 -5.48
C GLY A 81 -6.24 -16.46 -4.52
N VAL A 82 -5.94 -15.26 -5.01
CA VAL A 82 -5.44 -14.12 -4.22
C VAL A 82 -6.53 -13.47 -3.36
N ARG A 83 -6.23 -13.25 -2.08
CA ARG A 83 -7.02 -12.44 -1.15
C ARG A 83 -6.24 -11.18 -0.78
N CYS A 84 -6.87 -10.03 -0.95
CA CYS A 84 -6.28 -8.71 -0.68
C CYS A 84 -6.86 -8.07 0.58
N SER A 85 -6.00 -7.49 1.41
CA SER A 85 -6.36 -6.60 2.51
C SER A 85 -5.54 -5.32 2.50
N VAL A 86 -6.06 -4.27 3.14
CA VAL A 86 -5.33 -3.03 3.34
C VAL A 86 -4.90 -2.87 4.79
N GLU A 87 -3.78 -2.20 5.00
CA GLU A 87 -3.33 -1.76 6.31
C GLU A 87 -3.20 -0.24 6.34
N SER A 88 -3.79 0.39 7.37
CA SER A 88 -3.56 1.80 7.65
C SER A 88 -2.13 1.98 8.13
N SER A 89 -1.45 3.02 7.63
CA SER A 89 -0.04 3.28 7.98
C SER A 89 0.24 4.77 8.14
N LEU A 90 1.51 5.12 8.38
CA LEU A 90 1.98 6.51 8.36
C LEU A 90 2.18 7.08 6.95
N GLY A 91 1.93 6.30 5.89
CA GLY A 91 2.09 6.70 4.49
C GLY A 91 3.40 6.23 3.85
N SER A 92 3.80 6.91 2.77
CA SER A 92 4.84 6.51 1.79
C SER A 92 6.10 5.90 2.43
N ILE A 93 6.79 6.64 3.29
CA ILE A 93 8.07 6.19 3.89
C ILE A 93 7.87 4.93 4.75
N SER A 94 6.77 4.85 5.51
CA SER A 94 6.45 3.68 6.34
C SER A 94 6.11 2.47 5.47
N ASN A 95 5.37 2.66 4.39
CA ASN A 95 5.00 1.58 3.47
C ASN A 95 6.26 1.02 2.81
N ILE A 96 7.11 1.87 2.27
CA ILE A 96 8.36 1.45 1.61
C ILE A 96 9.27 0.69 2.59
N LYS A 97 9.42 1.17 3.83
CA LYS A 97 10.23 0.49 4.85
C LYS A 97 9.68 -0.90 5.19
N GLN A 98 8.37 -1.04 5.30
CA GLN A 98 7.72 -2.33 5.59
C GLN A 98 7.75 -3.28 4.39
N ILE A 99 7.73 -2.77 3.15
CA ILE A 99 7.98 -3.60 1.96
C ILE A 99 9.44 -4.09 1.97
N LYS A 100 10.40 -3.21 2.28
CA LYS A 100 11.83 -3.57 2.39
C LYS A 100 12.08 -4.62 3.48
N SER A 101 11.32 -4.61 4.58
CA SER A 101 11.42 -5.62 5.65
C SER A 101 10.60 -6.89 5.41
N GLY A 102 9.75 -6.94 4.37
CA GLY A 102 8.84 -8.05 4.08
C GLY A 102 7.60 -8.10 4.98
N GLU A 103 7.28 -7.01 5.69
CA GLU A 103 6.06 -6.89 6.49
C GLU A 103 4.82 -6.53 5.64
N LEU A 104 5.02 -5.87 4.51
CA LEU A 104 3.98 -5.54 3.53
C LEU A 104 4.34 -6.06 2.14
N ASP A 105 3.33 -6.53 1.41
CA ASP A 105 3.47 -7.02 0.04
C ASP A 105 3.48 -5.88 -0.98
N PHE A 106 2.60 -4.90 -0.76
CA PHE A 106 2.42 -3.73 -1.59
C PHE A 106 2.26 -2.48 -0.71
N GLY A 107 2.40 -1.31 -1.32
CA GLY A 107 2.07 -0.08 -0.62
C GLY A 107 1.91 1.11 -1.55
N PHE A 108 1.15 2.09 -1.10
CA PHE A 108 1.08 3.39 -1.74
C PHE A 108 2.28 4.25 -1.35
N ALA A 109 2.84 4.95 -2.31
CA ALA A 109 3.93 5.88 -2.11
C ALA A 109 3.85 7.06 -3.07
N GLN A 110 4.20 8.24 -2.57
CA GLN A 110 4.43 9.41 -3.39
C GLN A 110 5.72 9.25 -4.21
N SER A 111 5.75 9.81 -5.42
CA SER A 111 6.87 9.70 -6.38
C SER A 111 8.21 10.22 -5.83
N ASP A 112 8.19 11.26 -4.99
CA ASP A 112 9.37 11.80 -4.31
C ASP A 112 10.00 10.78 -3.34
N TRP A 113 9.20 10.16 -2.48
CA TRP A 113 9.68 9.17 -1.51
C TRP A 113 10.01 7.84 -2.15
N GLN A 114 9.35 7.48 -3.25
CA GLN A 114 9.75 6.37 -4.10
C GLN A 114 11.15 6.61 -4.70
N HIS A 115 11.40 7.81 -5.24
CA HIS A 115 12.68 8.20 -5.80
C HIS A 115 13.81 8.14 -4.75
N HIS A 116 13.60 8.80 -3.61
CA HIS A 116 14.58 8.80 -2.52
C HIS A 116 14.85 7.39 -1.97
N ALA A 117 13.83 6.55 -1.86
CA ALA A 117 14.02 5.18 -1.40
C ALA A 117 14.82 4.33 -2.39
N PHE A 118 14.50 4.42 -3.68
CA PHE A 118 15.18 3.65 -4.72
C PHE A 118 16.66 4.02 -4.80
N LEU A 119 16.99 5.31 -4.73
CA LEU A 119 18.37 5.80 -4.80
C LEU A 119 19.11 5.84 -3.45
N GLY A 120 18.40 5.67 -2.34
CA GLY A 120 18.99 5.70 -1.00
C GLY A 120 19.43 7.09 -0.56
N THR A 121 18.61 8.10 -0.81
CA THR A 121 18.92 9.50 -0.49
C THR A 121 17.94 10.07 0.55
N SER A 122 18.20 11.29 1.04
CA SER A 122 17.34 11.99 2.00
C SER A 122 17.11 11.13 3.26
N VAL A 123 15.85 10.94 3.67
CA VAL A 123 15.47 10.12 4.84
C VAL A 123 15.87 8.64 4.75
N PHE A 124 16.36 8.18 3.60
CA PHE A 124 16.84 6.83 3.35
C PHE A 124 18.37 6.71 3.31
N ASP A 125 19.14 7.80 3.48
CA ASP A 125 20.62 7.81 3.40
C ASP A 125 21.25 6.76 4.33
N ASP A 126 20.86 6.75 5.61
CA ASP A 126 21.33 5.77 6.60
C ASP A 126 20.95 4.32 6.26
N ALA A 127 19.80 4.12 5.60
CA ALA A 127 19.28 2.80 5.26
C ALA A 127 19.79 2.27 3.91
N GLY A 128 20.43 3.15 3.13
CA GLY A 128 20.86 2.90 1.76
C GLY A 128 19.71 2.66 0.77
N ALA A 129 20.09 2.57 -0.50
CA ALA A 129 19.20 2.30 -1.62
C ALA A 129 18.34 1.05 -1.39
N PHE A 130 17.11 1.09 -1.93
CA PHE A 130 16.25 -0.07 -2.08
C PHE A 130 16.12 -0.42 -3.56
N GLU A 131 17.19 -1.00 -4.11
CA GLU A 131 17.30 -1.36 -5.54
C GLU A 131 16.24 -2.40 -5.99
N ASP A 132 15.66 -3.13 -5.04
CA ASP A 132 14.60 -4.10 -5.28
C ASP A 132 13.19 -3.46 -5.32
N LEU A 133 13.05 -2.17 -5.01
CA LEU A 133 11.77 -1.46 -5.13
C LEU A 133 11.30 -1.48 -6.59
N ARG A 134 10.02 -1.78 -6.80
CA ARG A 134 9.38 -1.76 -8.13
C ARG A 134 8.09 -0.97 -8.10
N THR A 135 7.84 -0.25 -9.19
CA THR A 135 6.55 0.38 -9.48
C THR A 135 5.57 -0.68 -9.98
N VAL A 136 4.35 -0.69 -9.46
CA VAL A 136 3.26 -1.53 -9.98
C VAL A 136 2.44 -0.72 -10.98
N PHE A 137 1.93 0.44 -10.55
CA PHE A 137 1.29 1.44 -11.41
C PHE A 137 1.20 2.79 -10.70
N SER A 138 0.92 3.83 -11.47
CA SER A 138 0.65 5.18 -10.98
C SER A 138 -0.85 5.44 -10.82
N LEU A 139 -1.20 6.44 -10.02
CA LEU A 139 -2.56 6.91 -9.80
C LEU A 139 -2.67 8.41 -10.13
N HIS A 140 -3.37 9.17 -9.30
CA HIS A 140 -3.60 10.59 -9.47
C HIS A 140 -2.45 11.43 -8.88
N ALA A 141 -2.39 12.69 -9.30
CA ALA A 141 -1.53 13.68 -8.67
C ALA A 141 -2.01 13.98 -7.23
N GLU A 142 -1.06 14.11 -6.32
CA GLU A 142 -1.26 14.60 -4.96
C GLU A 142 -0.75 16.02 -4.87
N VAL A 143 -1.62 16.94 -4.46
CA VAL A 143 -1.34 18.38 -4.49
C VAL A 143 -0.97 18.86 -3.09
N ALA A 144 0.12 19.62 -3.02
CA ALA A 144 0.61 20.23 -1.80
C ALA A 144 -0.42 21.26 -1.30
N THR A 145 -1.07 20.97 -0.17
CA THR A 145 -2.27 21.67 0.27
C THR A 145 -2.07 22.27 1.66
N ILE A 146 -2.28 23.58 1.77
CA ILE A 146 -2.27 24.28 3.06
C ILE A 146 -3.67 24.76 3.40
N VAL A 147 -4.13 24.43 4.60
CA VAL A 147 -5.45 24.83 5.11
C VAL A 147 -5.28 25.68 6.36
N VAL A 148 -5.96 26.83 6.37
CA VAL A 148 -6.06 27.75 7.50
C VAL A 148 -7.51 28.06 7.83
N ARG A 149 -7.80 28.54 9.03
CA ARG A 149 -9.13 29.13 9.32
C ARG A 149 -9.35 30.37 8.46
N ALA A 150 -10.54 30.54 7.88
CA ALA A 150 -10.86 31.65 6.98
C ALA A 150 -10.64 33.04 7.64
N GLY A 151 -10.97 33.14 8.93
CA GLY A 151 -10.82 34.34 9.75
C GLY A 151 -9.40 34.60 10.30
N SER A 152 -8.43 33.71 10.04
CA SER A 152 -7.04 33.90 10.48
C SER A 152 -6.37 35.09 9.78
N ALA A 153 -5.16 35.47 10.21
CA ALA A 153 -4.37 36.51 9.54
C ALA A 153 -3.62 35.98 8.30
N PHE A 154 -3.48 34.66 8.16
CA PHE A 154 -2.71 34.04 7.08
C PHE A 154 -3.44 34.18 5.73
N ARG A 155 -2.72 34.69 4.71
CA ARG A 155 -3.24 34.95 3.36
C ARG A 155 -2.33 34.43 2.25
N SER A 156 -1.06 34.19 2.55
CA SER A 156 -0.03 33.71 1.63
C SER A 156 0.82 32.63 2.29
N PHE A 157 1.63 31.93 1.49
CA PHE A 157 2.56 30.92 1.98
C PHE A 157 3.64 31.54 2.88
N GLU A 158 4.07 32.76 2.60
CA GLU A 158 5.08 33.49 3.36
C GLU A 158 4.60 33.88 4.76
N ASP A 159 3.29 34.11 4.93
CA ASP A 159 2.70 34.45 6.25
C ASP A 159 2.85 33.31 7.26
N LEU A 160 3.14 32.10 6.80
CA LEU A 160 3.23 30.90 7.62
C LEU A 160 4.56 30.78 8.38
N LYS A 161 5.53 31.66 8.12
CA LYS A 161 6.75 31.74 8.91
C LYS A 161 6.43 32.00 10.38
N GLY A 162 6.88 31.11 11.25
CA GLY A 162 6.64 31.14 12.70
C GLY A 162 5.25 30.67 13.13
N ALA A 163 4.34 30.33 12.20
CA ALA A 163 3.00 29.84 12.52
C ALA A 163 3.05 28.42 13.15
N LYS A 164 2.04 28.08 13.95
CA LYS A 164 1.86 26.71 14.46
C LYS A 164 1.28 25.85 13.34
N ILE A 165 2.14 25.15 12.62
CA ILE A 165 1.73 24.35 11.47
C ILE A 165 1.85 22.87 11.80
N SER A 166 0.83 22.09 11.47
CA SER A 166 0.98 20.63 11.43
C SER A 166 1.29 20.14 10.03
N THR A 167 2.34 19.34 9.87
CA THR A 167 2.85 18.91 8.54
C THR A 167 2.49 17.47 8.19
N GLY A 168 1.56 16.87 8.94
CA GLY A 168 1.22 15.45 8.88
C GLY A 168 1.99 14.62 9.92
N SER A 169 1.76 13.30 9.91
CA SER A 169 2.37 12.38 10.87
C SER A 169 3.90 12.40 10.77
N LYS A 170 4.58 12.24 11.90
CA LYS A 170 6.04 12.14 11.92
C LYS A 170 6.46 10.92 11.10
N GLY A 171 7.36 11.13 10.14
CA GLY A 171 7.82 10.08 9.22
C GLY A 171 6.84 9.75 8.09
N SER A 172 5.78 10.54 7.90
CA SER A 172 4.95 10.48 6.69
C SER A 172 5.63 11.15 5.51
N GLY A 173 5.20 10.80 4.29
CA GLY A 173 5.66 11.47 3.08
C GLY A 173 5.36 12.97 3.10
N SER A 174 4.12 13.38 3.41
CA SER A 174 3.75 14.80 3.56
C SER A 174 4.68 15.58 4.50
N ALA A 175 4.99 15.04 5.69
CA ALA A 175 5.87 15.73 6.63
C ALA A 175 7.29 15.88 6.09
N ALA A 176 7.76 14.87 5.35
CA ALA A 176 9.08 14.89 4.76
C ALA A 176 9.14 15.82 3.52
N SER A 177 8.08 15.90 2.70
CA SER A 177 8.03 16.80 1.53
C SER A 177 7.95 18.25 1.97
N TRP A 178 7.21 18.54 3.05
CA TRP A 178 7.23 19.85 3.70
C TRP A 178 8.64 20.24 4.15
N ASN A 179 9.34 19.32 4.82
CA ASN A 179 10.70 19.58 5.32
C ASN A 179 11.71 19.75 4.18
N ALA A 180 11.56 19.02 3.07
CA ALA A 180 12.36 19.21 1.86
C ALA A 180 12.15 20.61 1.28
N LEU A 181 10.88 21.02 1.09
CA LEU A 181 10.52 22.35 0.60
C LEU A 181 11.11 23.45 1.49
N VAL A 182 10.73 23.51 2.77
CA VAL A 182 11.20 24.57 3.68
C VAL A 182 12.69 24.47 4.03
N GLY A 183 13.35 23.38 3.67
CA GLY A 183 14.79 23.20 3.77
C GLY A 183 15.56 23.87 2.63
N GLN A 184 14.93 23.98 1.45
CA GLN A 184 15.49 24.69 0.30
C GLN A 184 15.14 26.18 0.27
N LEU A 185 14.02 26.55 0.89
CA LEU A 185 13.63 27.95 1.04
C LEU A 185 14.51 28.69 2.07
N ALA A 186 14.59 30.00 1.95
CA ALA A 186 15.29 30.88 2.89
C ALA A 186 14.54 31.09 4.23
N TRP A 187 13.96 30.02 4.78
CA TRP A 187 13.29 30.02 6.10
C TRP A 187 14.31 29.69 7.19
N THR A 188 14.36 30.52 8.22
CA THR A 188 15.27 30.36 9.36
C THR A 188 14.79 29.29 10.34
N ASP A 189 15.64 28.87 11.28
CA ASP A 189 15.21 27.96 12.36
C ASP A 189 14.06 28.55 13.18
N ALA A 190 14.07 29.87 13.42
CA ALA A 190 13.00 30.56 14.13
C ALA A 190 11.68 30.54 13.34
N ASP A 191 11.73 30.64 12.01
CA ASP A 191 10.54 30.53 11.17
C ASP A 191 9.89 29.14 11.23
N ARG A 192 10.65 28.12 11.65
CA ARG A 192 10.26 26.70 11.64
C ARG A 192 10.03 26.12 13.04
N GLU A 193 10.25 26.92 14.09
CA GLU A 193 10.28 26.43 15.48
C GLU A 193 8.93 25.82 15.95
N ASN A 194 7.82 26.27 15.35
CA ASN A 194 6.46 25.90 15.74
C ASN A 194 5.84 24.80 14.87
N PHE A 195 6.64 24.08 14.08
CA PHE A 195 6.16 22.94 13.31
C PHE A 195 5.86 21.75 14.22
N THR A 196 4.73 21.11 13.96
CA THR A 196 4.21 19.98 14.72
C THR A 196 3.81 18.84 13.80
N ASN A 197 3.73 17.62 14.33
CA ASN A 197 3.24 16.46 13.60
C ASN A 197 1.95 15.94 14.25
N ARG A 198 0.92 15.73 13.43
CA ARG A 198 -0.35 15.13 13.86
C ARG A 198 -0.85 14.20 12.76
N SER A 199 -1.61 13.17 13.15
CA SER A 199 -2.28 12.28 12.22
C SER A 199 -3.36 13.01 11.43
N SER A 200 -3.71 12.51 10.25
CA SER A 200 -4.74 13.13 9.41
C SER A 200 -6.09 13.23 10.13
N SER A 201 -6.41 12.28 11.02
CA SER A 201 -7.64 12.32 11.83
C SER A 201 -7.67 13.43 12.88
N GLU A 202 -6.52 13.96 13.29
CA GLU A 202 -6.44 15.01 14.32
C GLU A 202 -6.44 16.42 13.72
N LEU A 203 -6.15 16.57 12.43
CA LEU A 203 -5.88 17.88 11.80
C LEU A 203 -7.10 18.80 11.79
N ALA A 204 -8.29 18.27 11.46
CA ALA A 204 -9.50 19.06 11.35
C ALA A 204 -9.90 19.67 12.70
N GLU A 205 -9.96 18.85 13.76
CA GLU A 205 -10.25 19.31 15.12
C GLU A 205 -9.16 20.24 15.66
N ALA A 206 -7.89 19.94 15.39
CA ALA A 206 -6.79 20.78 15.87
C ALA A 206 -6.79 22.17 15.21
N LEU A 207 -7.15 22.26 13.92
CA LEU A 207 -7.29 23.55 13.24
C LEU A 207 -8.52 24.31 13.73
N CYS A 208 -9.68 23.66 13.77
CA CYS A 208 -10.93 24.33 14.15
C CYS A 208 -11.00 24.66 15.66
N GLY A 209 -10.22 23.98 16.49
CA GLY A 209 -10.07 24.25 17.93
C GLY A 209 -8.90 25.17 18.31
N ASP A 210 -8.34 25.93 17.35
CA ASP A 210 -7.24 26.88 17.58
C ASP A 210 -5.93 26.25 18.16
N GLN A 211 -5.75 24.93 18.06
CA GLN A 211 -4.53 24.25 18.53
C GLN A 211 -3.37 24.37 17.55
N ILE A 212 -3.67 24.63 16.27
CA ILE A 212 -2.74 25.01 15.20
C ILE A 212 -3.34 26.15 14.38
N ASP A 213 -2.47 26.87 13.71
CA ASP A 213 -2.78 27.97 12.82
C ASP A 213 -3.06 27.49 11.39
N ALA A 214 -2.33 26.46 10.96
CA ALA A 214 -2.47 25.83 9.66
C ALA A 214 -2.16 24.33 9.74
N TYR A 215 -2.61 23.58 8.73
CA TYR A 215 -2.00 22.29 8.42
C TYR A 215 -1.60 22.20 6.95
N PHE A 216 -0.58 21.38 6.72
CA PHE A 216 -0.12 20.97 5.40
C PHE A 216 -0.44 19.49 5.18
N ALA A 217 -0.91 19.17 3.97
CA ALA A 217 -1.05 17.80 3.49
C ALA A 217 -0.70 17.74 2.00
N LEU A 218 0.16 16.81 1.61
CA LEU A 218 0.35 16.43 0.22
C LEU A 218 -0.63 15.29 -0.07
N ILE A 219 -1.72 15.57 -0.79
CA ILE A 219 -2.88 14.68 -0.87
C ILE A 219 -3.64 14.83 -2.19
N GLY A 220 -4.26 13.74 -2.66
CA GLY A 220 -5.19 13.77 -3.80
C GLY A 220 -6.51 14.48 -3.48
N HIS A 221 -7.23 14.94 -4.50
CA HIS A 221 -8.50 15.67 -4.35
C HIS A 221 -9.66 15.04 -5.15
N PRO A 222 -10.90 15.02 -4.61
CA PRO A 222 -11.30 15.51 -3.28
C PRO A 222 -10.78 14.63 -2.14
N ALA A 223 -10.71 15.22 -0.95
CA ALA A 223 -10.07 14.64 0.24
C ALA A 223 -10.99 14.81 1.45
N ALA A 224 -11.34 13.70 2.10
CA ALA A 224 -12.22 13.67 3.26
C ALA A 224 -11.70 14.59 4.38
N LEU A 225 -10.39 14.59 4.67
CA LEU A 225 -9.77 15.51 5.63
C LEU A 225 -10.19 16.98 5.42
N ILE A 226 -10.17 17.47 4.19
CA ILE A 226 -10.45 18.90 3.90
C ILE A 226 -11.96 19.15 3.94
N GLU A 227 -12.78 18.20 3.48
CA GLU A 227 -14.24 18.25 3.60
C GLU A 227 -14.68 18.27 5.06
N GLU A 228 -14.15 17.36 5.88
CA GLU A 228 -14.37 17.31 7.34
C GLU A 228 -13.96 18.64 8.00
N THR A 229 -12.82 19.20 7.63
CA THR A 229 -12.37 20.49 8.17
C THR A 229 -13.35 21.61 7.80
N GLN A 230 -13.82 21.65 6.55
CA GLN A 230 -14.80 22.63 6.07
C GLN A 230 -16.17 22.51 6.75
N ASP A 231 -16.56 21.29 7.12
CA ASP A 231 -17.81 21.04 7.84
C ASP A 231 -17.71 21.44 9.32
N LEU A 232 -16.50 21.40 9.90
CA LEU A 232 -16.25 21.82 11.28
C LEU A 232 -16.07 23.33 11.44
N CYS A 233 -15.39 24.01 10.52
CA CYS A 233 -15.21 25.47 10.57
C CYS A 233 -14.95 26.10 9.19
N ASP A 234 -15.11 27.42 9.08
CA ASP A 234 -14.78 28.13 7.85
C ASP A 234 -13.27 28.11 7.61
N ILE A 235 -12.87 27.63 6.43
CA ILE A 235 -11.47 27.48 6.02
C ILE A 235 -11.12 28.31 4.78
N ARG A 236 -9.81 28.50 4.59
CA ARG A 236 -9.20 28.96 3.34
C ARG A 236 -8.06 28.01 2.97
N LEU A 237 -7.95 27.72 1.68
CA LEU A 237 -6.78 27.07 1.09
C LEU A 237 -5.77 28.14 0.66
N ILE A 238 -4.50 27.94 1.02
CA ILE A 238 -3.40 28.83 0.65
C ILE A 238 -2.59 28.15 -0.46
N GLY A 239 -2.38 28.87 -1.57
CA GLY A 239 -1.54 28.40 -2.66
C GLY A 239 -0.07 28.40 -2.29
N ILE A 240 0.68 27.47 -2.89
CA ILE A 240 2.12 27.32 -2.68
C ILE A 240 2.82 27.62 -4.00
N GLU A 241 2.85 28.90 -4.35
CA GLU A 241 3.37 29.38 -5.64
C GLU A 241 4.19 30.63 -5.39
N SER A 242 5.51 30.49 -5.51
CA SER A 242 6.47 31.59 -5.50
C SER A 242 7.62 31.25 -6.43
N ASP A 243 8.43 32.23 -6.80
CA ASP A 243 9.60 32.00 -7.66
C ASP A 243 10.56 30.95 -7.04
N ASP A 244 10.74 30.98 -5.72
CA ASP A 244 11.57 30.01 -4.99
C ASP A 244 10.94 28.60 -4.99
N VAL A 245 9.61 28.50 -4.85
CA VAL A 245 8.90 27.21 -4.94
C VAL A 245 9.00 26.64 -6.35
N ASN A 246 8.84 27.47 -7.38
CA ASN A 246 8.94 27.04 -8.77
C ASN A 246 10.35 26.54 -9.09
N ALA A 247 11.39 27.23 -8.61
CA ALA A 247 12.77 26.78 -8.75
C ALA A 247 12.99 25.40 -8.09
N PHE A 248 12.49 25.21 -6.86
CA PHE A 248 12.53 23.91 -6.17
C PHE A 248 11.85 22.79 -6.96
N VAL A 249 10.69 23.09 -7.56
CA VAL A 249 9.93 22.11 -8.37
C VAL A 249 10.66 21.76 -9.67
N GLU A 250 11.32 22.73 -10.30
CA GLU A 250 12.08 22.52 -11.54
C GLU A 250 13.38 21.75 -11.33
N GLU A 251 13.98 21.81 -10.14
CA GLU A 251 15.22 21.09 -9.81
C GLU A 251 15.03 19.59 -9.63
N GLU A 252 13.81 19.15 -9.30
CA GLU A 252 13.53 17.76 -8.88
C GLU A 252 12.59 17.03 -9.84
N PRO A 253 12.95 15.83 -10.35
CA PRO A 253 12.20 15.15 -11.41
C PRO A 253 10.86 14.55 -10.97
N TYR A 254 10.60 14.53 -9.66
CA TYR A 254 9.41 13.91 -9.06
C TYR A 254 8.35 14.91 -8.62
N TYR A 255 8.60 16.21 -8.74
CA TYR A 255 7.60 17.26 -8.53
C TYR A 255 7.05 17.80 -9.85
N MET A 256 5.86 18.36 -9.79
CA MET A 256 5.23 19.07 -10.90
C MET A 256 4.41 20.24 -10.40
N ALA A 257 4.21 21.25 -11.24
CA ALA A 257 3.17 22.25 -11.01
C ALA A 257 1.80 21.56 -10.94
N ALA A 258 0.99 21.94 -9.96
CA ALA A 258 -0.31 21.32 -9.72
C ALA A 258 -1.32 22.36 -9.24
N THR A 259 -2.60 21.99 -9.22
CA THR A 259 -3.66 22.94 -8.86
C THR A 259 -4.80 22.20 -8.19
N ILE A 260 -5.31 22.77 -7.11
CA ILE A 260 -6.57 22.38 -6.48
C ILE A 260 -7.70 23.05 -7.28
N PRO A 261 -8.58 22.29 -7.97
CA PRO A 261 -9.56 22.90 -8.86
C PRO A 261 -10.64 23.69 -8.14
N ALA A 262 -11.14 24.73 -8.80
CA ALA A 262 -12.35 25.45 -8.37
C ALA A 262 -13.54 24.49 -8.20
N GLY A 263 -14.51 24.89 -7.37
CA GLY A 263 -15.70 24.10 -7.07
C GLY A 263 -15.49 23.03 -6.00
N LEU A 264 -14.26 22.61 -5.73
CA LEU A 264 -13.94 21.84 -4.52
C LEU A 264 -13.92 22.77 -3.31
N TYR A 265 -14.36 22.27 -2.15
CA TYR A 265 -14.21 22.99 -0.87
C TYR A 265 -14.73 24.44 -0.91
N ARG A 266 -15.81 24.72 -1.63
CA ARG A 266 -16.38 26.09 -1.83
C ARG A 266 -15.39 27.09 -2.45
N LEU A 267 -14.34 26.62 -3.12
CA LEU A 267 -13.40 27.46 -3.87
C LEU A 267 -14.10 28.08 -5.07
N ALA A 268 -14.04 29.41 -5.16
CA ALA A 268 -14.51 30.15 -6.33
C ALA A 268 -13.52 30.03 -7.51
N GLU A 269 -12.23 30.04 -7.20
CA GLU A 269 -11.13 30.00 -8.16
C GLU A 269 -10.19 28.83 -7.82
N PRO A 270 -9.45 28.28 -8.79
CA PRO A 270 -8.43 27.29 -8.51
C PRO A 270 -7.34 27.86 -7.58
N VAL A 271 -6.74 26.98 -6.78
CA VAL A 271 -5.59 27.30 -5.92
C VAL A 271 -4.38 26.57 -6.47
N GLY A 272 -3.42 27.30 -7.01
CA GLY A 272 -2.22 26.71 -7.56
C GLY A 272 -1.20 26.32 -6.49
N SER A 273 -0.37 25.35 -6.83
CA SER A 273 0.59 24.71 -5.93
C SER A 273 1.57 23.84 -6.74
N PHE A 274 2.27 22.94 -6.06
CA PHE A 274 2.99 21.83 -6.68
C PHE A 274 2.42 20.49 -6.20
N GLY A 275 2.87 19.40 -6.81
CA GLY A 275 2.42 18.07 -6.48
C GLY A 275 3.41 16.98 -6.86
N VAL A 276 3.02 15.76 -6.49
CA VAL A 276 3.71 14.50 -6.78
C VAL A 276 2.71 13.53 -7.40
N VAL A 277 3.18 12.39 -7.90
CA VAL A 277 2.30 11.31 -8.37
C VAL A 277 2.17 10.25 -7.27
N ALA A 278 0.94 9.84 -6.97
CA ALA A 278 0.70 8.67 -6.16
C ALA A 278 1.05 7.40 -6.95
N THR A 279 1.82 6.50 -6.37
CA THR A 279 2.23 5.22 -6.98
C THR A 279 1.85 4.06 -6.07
N VAL A 280 1.59 2.89 -6.67
CA VAL A 280 1.59 1.61 -5.97
C VAL A 280 2.93 0.94 -6.22
N VAL A 281 3.59 0.52 -5.16
CA VAL A 281 4.93 -0.07 -5.20
C VAL A 281 4.96 -1.44 -4.51
N THR A 282 5.96 -2.24 -4.85
CA THR A 282 6.24 -3.57 -4.27
C THR A 282 7.74 -3.87 -4.35
N SER A 283 8.15 -5.06 -3.91
CA SER A 283 9.50 -5.60 -4.12
C SER A 283 9.55 -6.40 -5.43
N VAL A 284 10.72 -6.46 -6.08
CA VAL A 284 10.98 -7.37 -7.22
C VAL A 284 10.79 -8.84 -6.87
N GLU A 285 10.87 -9.18 -5.58
CA GLU A 285 10.64 -10.54 -5.09
C GLU A 285 9.15 -10.95 -5.09
N MET A 286 8.24 -10.00 -5.28
CA MET A 286 6.81 -10.30 -5.41
C MET A 286 6.56 -11.11 -6.70
N PRO A 287 5.86 -12.26 -6.65
CA PRO A 287 5.68 -13.06 -7.84
C PRO A 287 4.98 -12.30 -8.97
N ASP A 288 5.50 -12.42 -10.19
CA ASP A 288 4.96 -11.77 -11.40
C ASP A 288 3.45 -11.94 -11.56
N GLU A 289 2.94 -13.14 -11.24
CA GLU A 289 1.52 -13.48 -11.33
C GLU A 289 0.65 -12.72 -10.33
N ILE A 290 1.17 -12.45 -9.13
CA ILE A 290 0.46 -11.69 -8.09
C ILE A 290 0.38 -10.22 -8.48
N VAL A 291 1.49 -9.67 -8.98
CA VAL A 291 1.52 -8.29 -9.49
C VAL A 291 0.61 -8.14 -10.71
N ALA A 292 0.68 -9.06 -11.68
CA ALA A 292 -0.19 -9.06 -12.83
C ALA A 292 -1.67 -9.19 -12.44
N THR A 293 -2.00 -10.00 -11.41
CA THR A 293 -3.36 -10.11 -10.88
C THR A 293 -3.87 -8.79 -10.33
N LEU A 294 -3.06 -8.08 -9.52
CA LEU A 294 -3.45 -6.77 -8.98
C LEU A 294 -3.65 -5.74 -10.09
N VAL A 295 -2.72 -5.67 -11.04
CA VAL A 295 -2.81 -4.73 -12.17
C VAL A 295 -4.03 -5.05 -13.04
N ALA A 296 -4.25 -6.33 -13.36
CA ALA A 296 -5.40 -6.78 -14.16
C ALA A 296 -6.73 -6.48 -13.47
N ALA A 297 -6.83 -6.75 -12.17
CA ALA A 297 -8.03 -6.44 -11.40
C ALA A 297 -8.39 -4.96 -11.52
N VAL A 298 -7.43 -4.06 -11.31
CA VAL A 298 -7.66 -2.60 -11.39
C VAL A 298 -7.92 -2.15 -12.83
N HIS A 299 -7.07 -2.56 -13.78
CA HIS A 299 -7.16 -2.13 -15.17
C HIS A 299 -8.42 -2.70 -15.84
N ASP A 300 -8.67 -4.00 -15.80
CA ASP A 300 -9.80 -4.59 -16.56
C ASP A 300 -11.16 -4.15 -16.02
N ASN A 301 -11.22 -3.73 -14.76
CA ASN A 301 -12.42 -3.21 -14.11
C ASN A 301 -12.36 -1.70 -13.87
N PHE A 302 -11.56 -0.97 -14.64
CA PHE A 302 -11.24 0.44 -14.40
C PHE A 302 -12.46 1.35 -14.21
N GLU A 303 -13.51 1.14 -15.01
CA GLU A 303 -14.74 1.92 -14.96
C GLU A 303 -15.51 1.66 -13.64
N ASN A 304 -15.47 0.44 -13.11
CA ASN A 304 -16.03 0.14 -11.80
C ASN A 304 -15.12 0.71 -10.70
N PHE A 305 -13.81 0.42 -10.77
CA PHE A 305 -12.79 0.87 -9.82
C PHE A 305 -12.82 2.38 -9.61
N SER A 306 -12.84 3.17 -10.68
CA SER A 306 -12.85 4.64 -10.63
C SER A 306 -14.09 5.19 -9.91
N THR A 307 -15.21 4.48 -9.91
CA THR A 307 -16.45 4.91 -9.22
C THR A 307 -16.51 4.53 -7.74
N LEU A 308 -15.60 3.67 -7.25
CA LEU A 308 -15.60 3.21 -5.86
C LEU A 308 -15.19 4.31 -4.88
N HIS A 309 -14.54 5.38 -5.34
CA HIS A 309 -14.20 6.53 -4.51
C HIS A 309 -14.09 7.83 -5.33
N PRO A 310 -14.61 8.99 -4.87
CA PRO A 310 -14.59 10.23 -5.64
C PRO A 310 -13.20 10.70 -6.12
N ALA A 311 -12.14 10.44 -5.33
CA ALA A 311 -10.77 10.78 -5.71
C ALA A 311 -10.23 9.98 -6.92
N LEU A 312 -10.87 8.86 -7.27
CA LEU A 312 -10.49 8.03 -8.42
C LEU A 312 -11.22 8.44 -9.71
N ASN A 313 -12.26 9.28 -9.63
CA ASN A 313 -13.10 9.64 -10.79
C ASN A 313 -12.34 10.36 -11.92
N ARG A 314 -11.17 10.93 -11.64
CA ARG A 314 -10.33 11.64 -12.62
C ARG A 314 -9.17 10.82 -13.14
N LEU A 315 -8.97 9.62 -12.61
CA LEU A 315 -7.94 8.71 -13.08
C LEU A 315 -8.32 8.19 -14.47
N THR A 316 -7.34 8.06 -15.35
CA THR A 316 -7.44 7.38 -16.64
C THR A 316 -6.57 6.11 -16.65
N ARG A 317 -6.80 5.22 -17.62
CA ARG A 317 -5.98 4.00 -17.76
C ARG A 317 -4.54 4.37 -18.13
N GLU A 318 -4.38 5.41 -18.92
CA GLU A 318 -3.09 5.95 -19.36
C GLU A 318 -2.27 6.49 -18.17
N ASP A 319 -2.92 7.11 -17.18
CA ASP A 319 -2.25 7.60 -15.98
C ASP A 319 -1.50 6.49 -15.21
N MET A 320 -1.94 5.23 -15.33
CA MET A 320 -1.31 4.08 -14.67
C MET A 320 0.15 3.87 -15.08
N VAL A 321 0.55 4.35 -16.26
CA VAL A 321 1.89 4.18 -16.81
C VAL A 321 2.55 5.49 -17.27
N ALA A 322 1.85 6.62 -17.17
CA ALA A 322 2.30 7.90 -17.72
C ALA A 322 3.49 8.52 -16.95
N PHE A 323 3.61 8.22 -15.65
CA PHE A 323 4.70 8.75 -14.83
C PHE A 323 5.95 7.86 -14.95
N GLU A 324 7.06 8.47 -15.39
CA GLU A 324 8.38 7.84 -15.43
C GLU A 324 8.98 7.77 -14.01
N ALA A 325 8.61 6.74 -13.27
CA ALA A 325 9.11 6.50 -11.92
C ALA A 325 10.61 6.14 -11.90
N ALA A 326 11.30 6.56 -10.85
CA ALA A 326 12.71 6.19 -10.62
C ALA A 326 12.89 4.68 -10.40
N ALA A 327 11.97 4.07 -9.65
CA ALA A 327 11.93 2.61 -9.50
C ALA A 327 11.31 1.99 -10.76
N PRO A 328 11.96 0.99 -11.39
CA PRO A 328 11.43 0.35 -12.59
C PRO A 328 10.05 -0.28 -12.36
N LEU A 329 9.27 -0.43 -13.44
CA LEU A 329 8.07 -1.25 -13.39
C LEU A 329 8.41 -2.69 -12.99
N HIS A 330 7.56 -3.29 -12.17
CA HIS A 330 7.63 -4.70 -11.85
C HIS A 330 7.46 -5.54 -13.12
N PRO A 331 8.22 -6.64 -13.35
CA PRO A 331 8.12 -7.41 -14.58
C PRO A 331 6.69 -7.92 -14.88
N GLY A 332 5.96 -8.41 -13.86
CA GLY A 332 4.54 -8.73 -13.98
C GLY A 332 3.65 -7.57 -14.46
N ALA A 333 3.86 -6.35 -13.95
CA ALA A 333 3.12 -5.15 -14.39
C ALA A 333 3.52 -4.72 -15.81
N LEU A 334 4.82 -4.71 -16.12
CA LEU A 334 5.35 -4.37 -17.43
C LEU A 334 4.75 -5.27 -18.52
N LYS A 335 4.84 -6.59 -18.35
CA LYS A 335 4.26 -7.58 -19.28
C LYS A 335 2.77 -7.34 -19.49
N TYR A 336 2.05 -7.06 -18.40
CA TYR A 336 0.62 -6.77 -18.47
C TYR A 336 0.34 -5.52 -19.31
N PHE A 337 0.98 -4.39 -19.01
CA PHE A 337 0.75 -3.14 -19.74
C PHE A 337 1.17 -3.21 -21.22
N GLN A 338 2.26 -3.94 -21.53
CA GLN A 338 2.63 -4.23 -22.91
C GLN A 338 1.53 -5.04 -23.64
N SER A 339 0.93 -6.03 -22.97
CA SER A 339 -0.17 -6.82 -23.55
C SER A 339 -1.43 -6.01 -23.81
N GLN A 340 -1.66 -4.95 -23.03
CA GLN A 340 -2.77 -4.01 -23.20
C GLN A 340 -2.46 -2.87 -24.19
N GLY A 341 -1.23 -2.81 -24.73
CA GLY A 341 -0.81 -1.75 -25.64
C GLY A 341 -0.63 -0.39 -24.98
N LEU A 342 -0.55 -0.32 -23.64
CA LEU A 342 -0.27 0.89 -22.88
C LEU A 342 1.24 1.22 -22.86
N LEU A 343 2.09 0.21 -23.08
CA LEU A 343 3.53 0.36 -23.24
C LEU A 343 4.01 -0.33 -24.53
N PRO A 344 5.11 0.14 -25.13
CA PRO A 344 5.72 -0.55 -26.27
C PRO A 344 6.11 -1.98 -25.92
N ALA A 345 5.78 -2.92 -26.82
CA ALA A 345 6.37 -4.26 -26.77
C ALA A 345 7.85 -4.17 -27.19
N ASP A 346 8.73 -4.84 -26.45
CA ASP A 346 10.18 -4.89 -26.71
C ASP A 346 10.54 -5.58 -28.03
#